data_AF-A0A0H4P621-F1
#
_entry.id   AF-A0A0H4P621-F1
#
_cell.length_a   1.000
_cell.length_b   1.000
_cell.length_c   1.000
_cell.angle_alpha   90.00
_cell.angle_beta   90.00
_cell.angle_gamma   90.00
#
_symmetry.space_group_name_H-M   'P 1'
#
loop_
_entity.id
_entity.type
_entity.pdbx_description
1 polymer ?
#
loop_
_entity_poly.entity_id
_entity_poly.type
_entity_poly.pdbx_seq_one_letter_code
_entity_poly.pdbx_strand_id
1 'polypeptide(L)'
;MTPKLFLSIIALIFSYNFSVAQDEAPKESSEPNQSVFYIKDILQDGKGDFDPWNTERWAAWYNDKGALIRQFDVDTSVKFKSRKEPWLVKISEQFTNKSLFTIAKQGIVMDGNGLIMDVRTTNQSLPLDELYALRKEPWREGNELRGIFYNLPQVEGIQATQIKNFTFMGWKRGIKINGTGDQEQHRLIVENCIFTRNRIGFYTNGYNTLLKNCKLFENGYGAIYSGSRSRRNQFIDNVFRDNTLSQNQHSYGDFIGDTFFDSEISNNEFSKSQINTDQRRIGISMFRNMGESNNLREQMPHNNIISGNHFDGYSVAIHIGSRMGRETRNDITDEGRDYAFYNLISDNTIENSTIGIKINTEGNTIRGNSFSNVKEEIVLQCVFFKLENTTINYQKNDEVKLWYVTEDYAQYSDWFRFQDDLNGSIKKEEKLITVFSQRESPSFSQNQDENFKLNPVKASGKNLLEDYRLGVPMATATGEFSLDLPENEFVAIWDQPISRINEKDYYSILFFDKKGTEINRCGRSEVKWKEIAVGYFTKKDGEMEVAAIPAEAIDGKYPVYIFERGFKLPKEVRFKDNENPDISISKSNRHKLEISML
;
A
#
# COMPACT_ATOMS: atom_id res chain seq x y z
N MET A 1 35.20 41.17 -15.11
CA MET A 1 34.81 41.04 -13.70
C MET A 1 33.48 40.32 -13.63
N THR A 2 33.41 39.38 -12.72
CA THR A 2 32.51 38.21 -12.57
C THR A 2 31.01 38.51 -12.46
N PRO A 3 30.15 37.66 -13.07
CA PRO A 3 28.79 37.39 -12.64
C PRO A 3 28.80 36.15 -11.72
N LYS A 4 28.20 36.24 -10.52
CA LYS A 4 27.82 35.09 -9.67
C LYS A 4 27.24 35.63 -8.36
N LEU A 5 25.92 35.79 -8.26
CA LEU A 5 25.21 35.71 -6.97
C LEU A 5 23.68 35.75 -7.13
N PHE A 6 23.05 34.78 -7.80
CA PHE A 6 21.58 34.65 -7.72
C PHE A 6 21.06 33.20 -7.86
N LEU A 7 21.88 32.22 -7.50
CA LEU A 7 21.56 30.79 -7.67
C LEU A 7 21.80 29.93 -6.42
N SER A 8 21.80 30.51 -5.21
CA SER A 8 22.18 29.76 -4.00
C SER A 8 21.29 29.96 -2.77
N ILE A 9 20.04 30.42 -2.92
CA ILE A 9 19.10 30.55 -1.78
C ILE A 9 17.80 29.73 -1.92
N ILE A 10 17.59 29.03 -3.05
CA ILE A 10 16.42 28.14 -3.23
C ILE A 10 16.74 26.65 -2.93
N ALA A 11 18.01 26.30 -2.77
CA ALA A 11 18.43 24.91 -2.50
C ALA A 11 18.56 24.52 -1.02
N LEU A 12 18.15 25.37 -0.07
CA LEU A 12 18.43 25.17 1.35
C LEU A 12 17.23 25.37 2.30
N ILE A 13 16.01 25.01 1.88
CA ILE A 13 14.83 24.91 2.78
C ILE A 13 13.97 23.64 2.51
N PHE A 14 14.27 22.79 1.52
CA PHE A 14 13.42 21.63 1.16
C PHE A 14 13.96 20.25 1.56
N SER A 15 14.80 20.17 2.59
CA SER A 15 15.27 18.90 3.17
C SER A 15 14.93 18.80 4.66
N TYR A 16 13.63 18.77 4.98
CA TYR A 16 13.17 18.36 6.31
C TYR A 16 12.18 17.20 6.21
N ASN A 17 12.71 16.01 6.52
CA ASN A 17 12.07 14.78 7.01
C ASN A 17 10.80 14.28 6.30
N PHE A 18 10.97 13.50 5.23
CA PHE A 18 10.19 12.26 5.03
C PHE A 18 11.02 11.26 4.21
N SER A 19 12.10 10.76 4.79
CA SER A 19 12.75 9.50 4.39
C SER A 19 12.37 8.43 5.40
N VAL A 20 11.09 8.03 5.38
CA VAL A 20 10.59 6.93 6.21
C VAL A 20 9.76 5.98 5.37
N ALA A 21 10.37 5.47 4.30
CA ALA A 21 9.98 4.19 3.73
C ALA A 21 11.07 3.60 2.82
N GLN A 22 12.30 4.13 2.81
CA GLN A 22 13.28 3.72 1.80
C GLN A 22 13.99 2.40 2.11
N ASP A 23 14.16 1.65 1.02
CA ASP A 23 15.34 0.87 0.65
C ASP A 23 15.74 -0.28 1.55
N GLU A 24 15.16 -1.45 1.28
CA GLU A 24 15.95 -2.69 1.26
C GLU A 24 15.39 -3.71 0.26
N ALA A 25 15.84 -3.65 -0.99
CA ALA A 25 16.46 -4.76 -1.74
C ALA A 25 16.48 -4.45 -3.26
N PRO A 26 17.44 -4.95 -4.06
CA PRO A 26 18.66 -5.69 -3.72
C PRO A 26 19.94 -5.02 -4.30
N LYS A 27 20.83 -4.58 -3.41
CA LYS A 27 22.27 -4.51 -3.68
C LYS A 27 23.00 -5.13 -2.49
N GLU A 28 22.75 -6.42 -2.25
CA GLU A 28 23.62 -7.23 -1.40
C GLU A 28 24.40 -8.17 -2.31
N SER A 29 25.38 -7.60 -3.00
CA SER A 29 26.48 -8.37 -3.56
C SER A 29 27.39 -8.78 -2.41
N SER A 30 27.34 -10.07 -2.07
CA SER A 30 28.39 -10.87 -1.44
C SER A 30 29.65 -10.13 -0.97
N GLU A 31 29.73 -9.79 0.31
CA GLU A 31 31.02 -9.68 0.99
C GLU A 31 31.44 -11.09 1.49
N PRO A 32 32.72 -11.47 1.35
CA PRO A 32 33.18 -12.82 1.67
C PRO A 32 33.52 -13.00 3.15
N ASN A 33 33.08 -14.13 3.72
CA ASN A 33 33.62 -14.80 4.90
C ASN A 33 33.68 -14.01 6.23
N GLN A 34 32.53 -13.65 6.79
CA GLN A 34 32.35 -13.85 8.24
C GLN A 34 31.84 -15.29 8.43
N SER A 35 32.46 -16.05 9.33
CA SER A 35 31.96 -17.37 9.71
C SER A 35 30.52 -17.23 10.17
N VAL A 36 29.58 -17.88 9.49
CA VAL A 36 28.17 -17.90 9.89
C VAL A 36 28.08 -18.78 11.13
N PHE A 37 27.67 -18.20 12.25
CA PHE A 37 27.51 -18.92 13.52
C PHE A 37 26.06 -19.35 13.68
N TYR A 38 25.80 -20.64 13.53
CA TYR A 38 24.46 -21.18 13.71
C TYR A 38 24.19 -21.51 15.17
N ILE A 39 22.97 -21.21 15.63
CA ILE A 39 22.57 -21.48 17.01
C ILE A 39 22.65 -22.98 17.36
N LYS A 40 22.40 -23.88 16.40
CA LYS A 40 22.43 -25.33 16.65
C LYS A 40 23.82 -25.82 17.07
N ASP A 41 24.88 -25.14 16.62
CA ASP A 41 26.27 -25.53 16.87
C ASP A 41 26.65 -25.26 18.32
N ILE A 42 25.86 -24.45 19.03
CA ILE A 42 26.00 -24.13 20.47
C ILE A 42 24.92 -24.80 21.31
N LEU A 43 23.73 -25.05 20.73
CA LEU A 43 22.64 -25.81 21.34
C LEU A 43 22.82 -27.35 21.21
N GLN A 44 24.06 -27.87 21.16
CA GLN A 44 24.47 -29.21 20.64
C GLN A 44 23.72 -30.48 21.11
N ASP A 45 22.68 -30.42 21.93
CA ASP A 45 21.86 -31.56 22.35
C ASP A 45 20.40 -31.55 21.84
N GLY A 46 19.96 -30.47 21.18
CA GLY A 46 18.57 -30.30 20.74
C GLY A 46 17.54 -30.28 21.89
N LYS A 47 17.99 -30.10 23.14
CA LYS A 47 17.16 -30.21 24.37
C LYS A 47 17.29 -29.03 25.32
N GLY A 48 18.31 -28.17 25.17
CA GLY A 48 18.42 -26.95 25.94
C GLY A 48 17.52 -25.82 25.42
N ASP A 49 16.80 -25.15 26.33
CA ASP A 49 16.13 -23.90 26.00
C ASP A 49 17.14 -22.86 25.47
N PHE A 50 16.71 -22.04 24.52
CA PHE A 50 17.49 -20.94 23.97
C PHE A 50 17.43 -19.72 24.90
N ASP A 51 18.58 -19.30 25.41
CA ASP A 51 18.74 -18.25 26.41
C ASP A 51 19.70 -17.16 25.92
N PRO A 52 19.35 -16.37 24.89
CA PRO A 52 20.30 -15.48 24.20
C PRO A 52 20.97 -14.46 25.13
N TRP A 53 20.38 -14.12 26.28
CA TRP A 53 20.97 -13.22 27.29
C TRP A 53 22.10 -13.86 28.12
N ASN A 54 22.37 -15.15 27.97
CA ASN A 54 23.46 -15.83 28.66
C ASN A 54 24.79 -15.46 27.99
N THR A 55 25.42 -14.40 28.46
CA THR A 55 26.65 -13.85 27.87
C THR A 55 27.85 -14.78 27.95
N GLU A 56 27.82 -15.81 28.81
CA GLU A 56 28.86 -16.84 28.87
C GLU A 56 28.65 -17.88 27.76
N ARG A 57 27.43 -18.42 27.64
CA ARG A 57 27.09 -19.38 26.58
C ARG A 57 27.23 -18.77 25.19
N TRP A 58 26.82 -17.52 25.04
CA TRP A 58 26.83 -16.77 23.79
C TRP A 58 27.98 -15.77 23.73
N ALA A 59 29.11 -16.03 24.39
CA ALA A 59 30.23 -15.07 24.50
C ALA A 59 30.69 -14.49 23.16
N ALA A 60 30.63 -15.25 22.06
CA ALA A 60 30.97 -14.74 20.73
C ALA A 60 30.01 -13.63 20.24
N TRP A 61 28.78 -13.56 20.74
CA TRP A 61 27.77 -12.56 20.38
C TRP A 61 27.88 -11.27 21.18
N TYR A 62 28.64 -11.25 22.26
CA TYR A 62 28.71 -10.14 23.19
C TYR A 62 30.12 -9.53 23.24
N ASN A 63 30.20 -8.22 23.42
CA ASN A 63 31.45 -7.58 23.84
C ASN A 63 31.65 -7.70 25.36
N ASP A 64 32.78 -7.17 25.83
CA ASP A 64 33.17 -7.09 27.24
C ASP A 64 32.17 -6.33 28.12
N LYS A 65 31.35 -5.44 27.54
CA LYS A 65 30.28 -4.69 28.22
C LYS A 65 28.94 -5.43 28.27
N GLY A 66 28.87 -6.66 27.74
CA GLY A 66 27.64 -7.43 27.66
C GLY A 66 26.61 -6.85 26.67
N ALA A 67 27.07 -6.10 25.67
CA ALA A 67 26.24 -5.64 24.56
C ALA A 67 26.46 -6.53 23.32
N LEU A 68 25.39 -6.79 22.57
CA LEU A 68 25.44 -7.59 21.36
C LEU A 68 26.26 -6.90 20.28
N ILE A 69 27.12 -7.68 19.62
CA ILE A 69 27.96 -7.23 18.50
C ILE A 69 27.60 -7.93 17.18
N ARG A 70 26.71 -8.93 17.21
CA ARG A 70 26.27 -9.66 16.01
C ARG A 70 24.84 -10.20 16.15
N GLN A 71 24.23 -10.48 15.01
CA GLN A 71 22.92 -11.11 14.88
C GLN A 71 22.92 -12.61 15.25
N PHE A 72 21.77 -13.14 15.66
CA PHE A 72 21.53 -14.58 15.80
C PHE A 72 20.88 -15.17 14.52
N ASP A 73 21.58 -16.12 13.89
CA ASP A 73 21.05 -16.88 12.76
C ASP A 73 20.38 -18.17 13.25
N VAL A 74 19.06 -18.16 13.26
CA VAL A 74 18.21 -19.24 13.78
C VAL A 74 17.98 -20.27 12.69
N ASP A 75 18.64 -21.43 12.77
CA ASP A 75 18.59 -22.48 11.74
C ASP A 75 17.95 -23.80 12.23
N THR A 76 17.57 -23.87 13.50
CA THR A 76 16.84 -24.99 14.10
C THR A 76 15.64 -24.48 14.90
N SER A 77 14.68 -25.35 15.15
CA SER A 77 13.56 -25.02 16.03
C SER A 77 14.07 -24.80 17.46
N VAL A 78 13.57 -23.75 18.11
CA VAL A 78 13.98 -23.37 19.46
C VAL A 78 12.78 -23.04 20.33
N LYS A 79 12.90 -23.40 21.60
CA LYS A 79 12.08 -22.88 22.67
C LYS A 79 12.95 -21.96 23.52
N PHE A 80 12.51 -20.74 23.74
CA PHE A 80 13.23 -19.80 24.58
C PHE A 80 13.07 -20.14 26.06
N LYS A 81 14.12 -19.91 26.85
CA LYS A 81 14.09 -20.12 28.29
C LYS A 81 13.15 -19.09 28.93
N SER A 82 12.27 -19.51 29.83
CA SER A 82 11.38 -18.55 30.49
C SER A 82 12.17 -17.58 31.38
N ARG A 83 11.76 -16.31 31.41
CA ARG A 83 12.29 -15.30 32.35
C ARG A 83 11.14 -14.47 32.91
N LYS A 84 11.28 -14.03 34.17
CA LYS A 84 10.31 -13.13 34.82
C LYS A 84 10.44 -11.69 34.33
N GLU A 85 11.67 -11.20 34.24
CA GLU A 85 11.96 -9.85 33.78
C GLU A 85 12.10 -9.77 32.25
N PRO A 86 11.74 -8.64 31.63
CA PRO A 86 12.04 -8.38 30.23
C PRO A 86 13.53 -8.53 29.92
N TRP A 87 13.84 -9.05 28.73
CA TRP A 87 15.19 -8.97 28.21
C TRP A 87 15.43 -7.59 27.63
N LEU A 88 16.17 -6.77 28.37
CA LEU A 88 16.68 -5.49 27.90
C LEU A 88 17.82 -5.75 26.91
N VAL A 89 17.54 -5.58 25.63
CA VAL A 89 18.51 -5.89 24.57
C VAL A 89 19.48 -4.71 24.43
N LYS A 90 20.75 -4.93 24.78
CA LYS A 90 21.82 -3.93 24.61
C LYS A 90 22.55 -4.21 23.31
N ILE A 91 22.63 -3.19 22.45
CA ILE A 91 23.30 -3.26 21.14
C ILE A 91 24.57 -2.43 21.19
N SER A 92 25.68 -2.98 20.72
CA SER A 92 26.96 -2.28 20.60
C SER A 92 27.01 -1.47 19.29
N GLU A 93 27.83 -0.42 19.26
CA GLU A 93 28.19 0.29 18.02
C GLU A 93 28.84 -0.62 16.97
N GLN A 94 29.38 -1.78 17.37
CA GLN A 94 29.94 -2.79 16.46
C GLN A 94 28.87 -3.62 15.75
N PHE A 95 27.60 -3.56 16.18
CA PHE A 95 26.51 -4.31 15.59
C PHE A 95 26.07 -3.64 14.29
N THR A 96 26.40 -4.25 13.16
CA THR A 96 26.12 -3.69 11.83
C THR A 96 24.84 -4.25 11.18
N ASN A 97 24.35 -5.40 11.65
CA ASN A 97 23.10 -5.97 11.18
C ASN A 97 21.89 -5.08 11.51
N LYS A 98 20.79 -5.26 10.79
CA LYS A 98 19.54 -4.51 11.00
C LYS A 98 18.45 -5.30 11.71
N SER A 99 18.77 -6.51 12.17
CA SER A 99 17.85 -7.40 12.88
C SER A 99 18.56 -8.20 13.96
N LEU A 100 17.85 -8.46 15.06
CA LEU A 100 18.37 -9.28 16.15
C LEU A 100 18.40 -10.77 15.76
N PHE A 101 17.34 -11.25 15.10
CA PHE A 101 17.22 -12.64 14.63
C PHE A 101 16.97 -12.70 13.11
N THR A 102 17.64 -13.60 12.41
CA THR A 102 17.29 -13.99 11.03
C THR A 102 16.96 -15.48 11.02
N ILE A 103 15.89 -15.86 10.33
CA ILE A 103 15.59 -17.27 10.07
C ILE A 103 16.40 -17.72 8.86
N ALA A 104 17.32 -18.69 9.05
CA ALA A 104 18.46 -18.83 8.14
C ALA A 104 18.34 -19.93 7.05
N LYS A 105 17.57 -21.01 7.26
CA LYS A 105 17.66 -22.20 6.38
C LYS A 105 16.37 -22.90 6.00
N GLN A 106 15.43 -23.05 6.92
CA GLN A 106 14.28 -23.94 6.74
C GLN A 106 13.09 -23.52 7.61
N GLY A 107 11.97 -24.19 7.37
CA GLY A 107 10.81 -24.15 8.25
C GLY A 107 11.13 -24.60 9.68
N ILE A 108 11.05 -23.69 10.63
CA ILE A 108 11.34 -23.95 12.04
C ILE A 108 10.23 -23.42 12.96
N VAL A 109 10.17 -23.91 14.18
CA VAL A 109 9.37 -23.33 15.26
C VAL A 109 10.25 -22.51 16.19
N MET A 110 9.97 -21.23 16.31
CA MET A 110 10.60 -20.30 17.23
C MET A 110 9.56 -19.92 18.29
N ASP A 111 9.61 -20.59 19.45
CA ASP A 111 8.69 -20.37 20.57
C ASP A 111 9.33 -19.47 21.63
N GLY A 112 8.87 -18.23 21.71
CA GLY A 112 9.33 -17.24 22.67
C GLY A 112 9.04 -17.59 24.12
N ASN A 113 8.14 -18.55 24.40
CA ASN A 113 7.83 -19.01 25.76
C ASN A 113 7.52 -17.84 26.73
N GLY A 114 6.82 -16.82 26.24
CA GLY A 114 6.46 -15.61 26.99
C GLY A 114 7.55 -14.54 27.07
N LEU A 115 8.64 -14.67 26.32
CA LEU A 115 9.74 -13.71 26.32
C LEU A 115 9.28 -12.31 25.90
N ILE A 116 9.64 -11.33 26.72
CA ILE A 116 9.53 -9.91 26.41
C ILE A 116 10.90 -9.39 25.97
N MET A 117 10.99 -8.89 24.74
CA MET A 117 12.18 -8.28 24.18
C MET A 117 12.00 -6.77 24.08
N ASP A 118 12.74 -6.04 24.89
CA ASP A 118 12.58 -4.60 25.08
C ASP A 118 13.81 -3.82 24.61
N VAL A 119 13.60 -2.96 23.62
CA VAL A 119 14.57 -1.99 23.09
C VAL A 119 14.04 -0.56 23.16
N ARG A 120 12.98 -0.31 23.94
CA ARG A 120 12.38 1.02 24.02
C ARG A 120 13.39 2.06 24.51
N THR A 121 13.32 3.24 23.91
CA THR A 121 13.96 4.43 24.46
C THR A 121 13.20 4.94 25.67
N THR A 122 13.80 5.89 26.42
CA THR A 122 13.13 6.56 27.54
C THR A 122 11.79 7.17 27.11
N ASN A 123 11.75 7.83 25.94
CA ASN A 123 10.52 8.45 25.42
C ASN A 123 9.46 7.41 25.05
N GLN A 124 9.84 6.29 24.43
CA GLN A 124 8.89 5.21 24.09
C GLN A 124 8.37 4.44 25.32
N SER A 125 8.99 4.63 26.48
CA SER A 125 8.62 4.00 27.74
C SER A 125 7.63 4.82 28.56
N LEU A 126 7.29 6.04 28.11
CA LEU A 126 6.34 6.91 28.79
C LEU A 126 4.92 6.29 28.84
N PRO A 127 4.10 6.66 29.84
CA PRO A 127 2.68 6.35 29.88
C PRO A 127 1.93 6.76 28.60
N LEU A 128 0.81 6.10 28.31
CA LEU A 128 0.08 6.31 27.06
C LEU A 128 -0.49 7.73 26.94
N ASP A 129 -1.06 8.26 28.01
CA ASP A 129 -1.56 9.64 28.11
C ASP A 129 -0.44 10.66 27.89
N GLU A 130 0.73 10.44 28.48
CA GLU A 130 1.91 11.28 28.24
C GLU A 130 2.35 11.21 26.77
N LEU A 131 2.33 10.04 26.14
CA LEU A 131 2.68 9.89 24.72
C LEU A 131 1.73 10.65 23.79
N TYR A 132 0.43 10.67 24.11
CA TYR A 132 -0.53 11.54 23.42
C TYR A 132 -0.29 13.03 23.69
N ALA A 133 0.20 13.40 24.87
CA ALA A 133 0.46 14.79 25.24
C ALA A 133 1.76 15.36 24.63
N LEU A 134 2.74 14.51 24.31
CA LEU A 134 4.07 14.94 23.85
C LEU A 134 4.05 15.80 22.58
N ARG A 135 3.09 15.59 21.67
CA ARG A 135 3.02 16.23 20.33
C ARG A 135 4.36 16.23 19.57
N LYS A 136 5.21 15.25 19.87
CA LYS A 136 6.52 14.99 19.27
C LYS A 136 6.55 13.54 18.82
N GLU A 137 7.57 13.14 18.07
CA GLU A 137 7.71 11.76 17.59
C GLU A 137 8.73 10.98 18.44
N PRO A 138 8.29 10.22 19.48
CA PRO A 138 9.16 9.32 20.25
C PRO A 138 9.96 8.34 19.38
N TRP A 139 9.44 8.02 18.20
CA TRP A 139 10.03 7.08 17.24
C TRP A 139 11.03 7.72 16.27
N ARG A 140 11.22 9.05 16.28
CA ARG A 140 12.20 9.73 15.42
C ARG A 140 13.65 9.49 15.88
N GLU A 141 13.85 9.34 17.19
CA GLU A 141 15.13 8.93 17.81
C GLU A 141 15.13 7.43 18.16
N GLY A 142 14.19 6.65 17.61
CA GLY A 142 14.04 5.23 17.91
C GLY A 142 15.16 4.37 17.30
N ASN A 143 15.31 3.16 17.83
CA ASN A 143 16.29 2.20 17.31
C ASN A 143 15.89 1.75 15.89
N GLU A 144 16.86 1.72 14.97
CA GLU A 144 16.69 1.24 13.58
C GLU A 144 16.61 -0.30 13.47
N LEU A 145 16.84 -1.00 14.57
CA LEU A 145 16.86 -2.45 14.69
C LEU A 145 15.47 -3.09 14.58
N ARG A 146 15.44 -4.30 14.01
CA ARG A 146 14.26 -5.17 13.91
C ARG A 146 14.37 -6.35 14.85
N GLY A 147 13.24 -6.86 15.33
CA GLY A 147 13.22 -8.07 16.16
C GLY A 147 13.61 -9.28 15.33
N ILE A 148 12.74 -9.69 14.41
CA ILE A 148 12.98 -10.84 13.53
C ILE A 148 12.92 -10.41 12.06
N PHE A 149 13.86 -10.92 11.27
CA PHE A 149 13.88 -10.84 9.83
C PHE A 149 13.60 -12.22 9.20
N TYR A 150 12.65 -12.25 8.27
CA TYR A 150 12.25 -13.45 7.55
C TYR A 150 12.33 -13.24 6.04
N ASN A 151 13.05 -14.13 5.35
CA ASN A 151 13.26 -14.06 3.90
C ASN A 151 13.60 -15.45 3.32
N LEU A 152 12.81 -16.47 3.67
CA LEU A 152 13.04 -17.81 3.13
C LEU A 152 12.29 -18.01 1.81
N PRO A 153 12.96 -18.48 0.74
CA PRO A 153 12.28 -18.87 -0.50
C PRO A 153 11.41 -20.09 -0.25
N GLN A 154 10.33 -20.26 -1.04
CA GLN A 154 9.49 -21.44 -0.93
C GLN A 154 10.29 -22.73 -1.17
N VAL A 155 10.10 -23.70 -0.28
CA VAL A 155 10.61 -25.06 -0.43
C VAL A 155 9.44 -26.03 -0.21
N GLU A 156 9.15 -26.83 -1.23
CA GLU A 156 8.08 -27.82 -1.20
C GLU A 156 8.40 -28.94 -0.18
N GLY A 157 7.37 -29.47 0.48
CA GLY A 157 7.53 -30.54 1.48
C GLY A 157 8.14 -30.13 2.82
N ILE A 158 8.52 -28.86 2.99
CA ILE A 158 9.02 -28.32 4.27
C ILE A 158 7.85 -27.74 5.07
N GLN A 159 7.78 -28.07 6.36
CA GLN A 159 6.80 -27.51 7.30
C GLN A 159 6.89 -25.98 7.34
N ALA A 160 5.79 -25.26 7.59
CA ALA A 160 5.83 -23.81 7.73
C ALA A 160 6.75 -23.34 8.88
N THR A 161 7.35 -22.16 8.72
CA THR A 161 8.00 -21.46 9.85
C THR A 161 6.93 -20.94 10.80
N GLN A 162 7.12 -21.13 12.10
CA GLN A 162 6.21 -20.63 13.15
C GLN A 162 6.97 -19.74 14.13
N ILE A 163 6.47 -18.54 14.38
CA ILE A 163 6.99 -17.61 15.41
C ILE A 163 5.86 -17.37 16.41
N LYS A 164 6.06 -17.70 17.68
CA LYS A 164 4.98 -17.60 18.67
C LYS A 164 5.41 -17.17 20.06
N ASN A 165 4.46 -16.64 20.82
CA ASN A 165 4.60 -16.33 22.25
C ASN A 165 5.73 -15.32 22.58
N PHE A 166 5.90 -14.29 21.75
CA PHE A 166 6.83 -13.18 21.99
C PHE A 166 6.10 -11.89 22.32
N THR A 167 6.76 -11.01 23.07
CA THR A 167 6.42 -9.57 23.13
C THR A 167 7.56 -8.75 22.55
N PHE A 168 7.28 -7.94 21.54
CA PHE A 168 8.21 -7.04 20.87
C PHE A 168 7.94 -5.60 21.29
N MET A 169 8.90 -4.96 21.99
CA MET A 169 8.77 -3.58 22.46
C MET A 169 9.87 -2.64 21.93
N GLY A 170 9.47 -1.54 21.28
CA GLY A 170 10.39 -0.45 20.91
C GLY A 170 11.12 -0.57 19.56
N TRP A 171 10.81 -1.60 18.77
CA TRP A 171 11.54 -1.91 17.54
C TRP A 171 11.19 -0.97 16.38
N LYS A 172 12.09 -0.82 15.39
CA LYS A 172 11.70 -0.23 14.10
C LYS A 172 10.60 -1.08 13.44
N ARG A 173 10.81 -2.40 13.44
CA ARG A 173 9.83 -3.42 13.04
C ARG A 173 9.96 -4.60 13.99
N GLY A 174 8.87 -5.02 14.63
CA GLY A 174 8.89 -6.22 15.49
C GLY A 174 9.27 -7.45 14.68
N ILE A 175 8.51 -7.73 13.62
CA ILE A 175 8.85 -8.71 12.59
C ILE A 175 8.83 -8.03 11.21
N LYS A 176 9.86 -8.25 10.41
CA LYS A 176 9.92 -7.86 8.99
C LYS A 176 10.00 -9.12 8.13
N ILE A 177 9.05 -9.25 7.21
CA ILE A 177 9.12 -10.21 6.11
C ILE A 177 9.59 -9.46 4.87
N ASN A 178 10.68 -9.94 4.29
CA ASN A 178 11.19 -9.43 3.04
C ASN A 178 10.72 -10.38 1.94
N GLY A 179 9.84 -9.93 1.07
CA GLY A 179 9.58 -10.58 -0.21
C GLY A 179 10.05 -9.69 -1.33
N THR A 180 10.72 -10.29 -2.32
CA THR A 180 11.00 -9.63 -3.60
C THR A 180 9.76 -9.60 -4.47
N GLY A 181 8.77 -10.45 -4.17
CA GLY A 181 7.50 -10.59 -4.90
C GLY A 181 7.60 -11.39 -6.20
N ASP A 182 8.81 -11.64 -6.71
CA ASP A 182 9.11 -12.44 -7.92
C ASP A 182 9.13 -13.95 -7.66
N GLN A 183 9.17 -14.37 -6.39
CA GLN A 183 9.22 -15.77 -6.00
C GLN A 183 8.23 -16.02 -4.87
N GLU A 184 7.61 -17.21 -4.88
CA GLU A 184 6.83 -17.64 -3.73
C GLU A 184 7.74 -17.78 -2.51
N GLN A 185 7.23 -17.39 -1.35
CA GLN A 185 7.95 -17.47 -0.09
C GLN A 185 7.50 -18.68 0.70
N HIS A 186 8.42 -19.22 1.49
CA HIS A 186 8.07 -20.27 2.41
C HIS A 186 7.02 -19.76 3.42
N ARG A 187 6.03 -20.59 3.74
CA ARG A 187 4.90 -20.20 4.59
C ARG A 187 5.39 -19.80 5.98
N LEU A 188 4.93 -18.64 6.45
CA LEU A 188 5.18 -18.14 7.80
C LEU A 188 3.86 -18.05 8.59
N ILE A 189 3.88 -18.54 9.82
CA ILE A 189 2.80 -18.41 10.78
C ILE A 189 3.34 -17.62 11.98
N VAL A 190 2.70 -16.51 12.31
CA VAL A 190 2.99 -15.73 13.51
C VAL A 190 1.76 -15.76 14.39
N GLU A 191 1.89 -16.31 15.60
CA GLU A 191 0.75 -16.52 16.49
C GLU A 191 1.03 -16.13 17.95
N ASN A 192 0.01 -15.61 18.64
CA ASN A 192 0.09 -15.27 20.07
C ASN A 192 1.26 -14.33 20.42
N CYS A 193 1.58 -13.39 19.51
CA CYS A 193 2.61 -12.38 19.73
C CYS A 193 2.00 -11.03 20.12
N ILE A 194 2.74 -10.25 20.90
CA ILE A 194 2.39 -8.89 21.27
C ILE A 194 3.37 -7.92 20.60
N PHE A 195 2.86 -6.93 19.88
CA PHE A 195 3.64 -5.88 19.23
C PHE A 195 3.24 -4.55 19.84
N THR A 196 4.12 -3.95 20.64
CA THR A 196 3.81 -2.68 21.29
C THR A 196 4.95 -1.67 21.28
N ARG A 197 4.62 -0.38 21.22
CA ARG A 197 5.60 0.72 21.21
C ARG A 197 6.63 0.62 20.08
N ASN A 198 6.40 -0.20 19.06
CA ASN A 198 7.25 -0.26 17.88
C ASN A 198 6.95 0.93 16.98
N ARG A 199 7.83 1.23 16.04
CA ARG A 199 7.47 2.16 14.96
C ARG A 199 6.39 1.53 14.09
N ILE A 200 6.62 0.31 13.62
CA ILE A 200 5.61 -0.58 13.02
C ILE A 200 5.70 -1.93 13.72
N GLY A 201 4.58 -2.52 14.11
CA GLY A 201 4.58 -3.84 14.77
C GLY A 201 5.03 -4.94 13.82
N PHE A 202 4.30 -5.09 12.72
CA PHE A 202 4.51 -6.13 11.71
C PHE A 202 4.61 -5.52 10.31
N TYR A 203 5.68 -5.85 9.60
CA TYR A 203 5.93 -5.35 8.25
C TYR A 203 6.08 -6.51 7.28
N THR A 204 5.30 -6.54 6.20
CA THR A 204 5.35 -7.63 5.22
C THR A 204 5.35 -7.11 3.79
N ASN A 205 6.33 -7.56 3.01
CA ASN A 205 6.29 -7.59 1.54
C ASN A 205 6.11 -9.03 1.05
N GLY A 206 5.61 -9.90 1.92
CA GLY A 206 5.70 -11.35 1.77
C GLY A 206 4.46 -12.03 1.22
N TYR A 207 4.60 -13.33 1.04
CA TYR A 207 3.61 -14.22 0.45
C TYR A 207 3.14 -15.27 1.46
N ASN A 208 1.85 -15.62 1.44
CA ASN A 208 1.29 -16.76 2.17
C ASN A 208 1.64 -16.75 3.68
N THR A 209 1.50 -15.60 4.31
CA THR A 209 1.74 -15.42 5.74
C THR A 209 0.43 -15.41 6.52
N LEU A 210 0.38 -16.14 7.63
CA LEU A 210 -0.72 -16.11 8.59
C LEU A 210 -0.27 -15.39 9.88
N LEU A 211 -0.85 -14.23 10.17
CA LEU A 211 -0.76 -13.57 11.47
C LEU A 211 -2.07 -13.80 12.22
N LYS A 212 -2.03 -14.51 13.34
CA LYS A 212 -3.25 -14.80 14.11
C LYS A 212 -3.11 -14.65 15.61
N ASN A 213 -4.22 -14.34 16.30
CA ASN A 213 -4.27 -14.24 17.77
C ASN A 213 -3.20 -13.29 18.35
N CYS A 214 -2.78 -12.29 17.58
CA CYS A 214 -1.76 -11.33 18.00
C CYS A 214 -2.40 -10.05 18.52
N LYS A 215 -1.63 -9.32 19.32
CA LYS A 215 -2.02 -8.07 19.97
C LYS A 215 -1.11 -6.96 19.50
N LEU A 216 -1.64 -5.97 18.80
CA LEU A 216 -0.87 -4.90 18.18
C LEU A 216 -1.33 -3.55 18.70
N PHE A 217 -0.59 -3.01 19.67
CA PHE A 217 -1.02 -1.84 20.42
C PHE A 217 0.03 -0.75 20.48
N GLU A 218 -0.39 0.51 20.50
CA GLU A 218 0.49 1.60 20.93
C GLU A 218 1.74 1.76 20.05
N ASN A 219 1.65 1.34 18.79
CA ASN A 219 2.73 1.48 17.80
C ASN A 219 2.68 2.88 17.16
N GLY A 220 3.86 3.43 16.83
CA GLY A 220 4.00 4.82 16.41
C GLY A 220 3.36 5.15 15.07
N TYR A 221 3.64 4.37 14.03
CA TYR A 221 3.25 4.69 12.64
C TYR A 221 2.07 3.82 12.16
N GLY A 222 1.94 2.61 12.70
CA GLY A 222 0.88 1.66 12.39
C GLY A 222 1.16 0.32 13.08
N ALA A 223 0.14 -0.52 13.21
CA ALA A 223 0.34 -1.88 13.70
C ALA A 223 0.91 -2.78 12.60
N ILE A 224 0.29 -2.73 11.41
CA ILE A 224 0.68 -3.54 10.25
C ILE A 224 0.95 -2.63 9.06
N TYR A 225 2.05 -2.90 8.36
CA TYR A 225 2.32 -2.38 7.03
C TYR A 225 2.50 -3.54 6.05
N SER A 226 1.51 -3.75 5.19
CA SER A 226 1.57 -4.69 4.07
C SER A 226 1.96 -3.91 2.82
N GLY A 227 3.21 -4.05 2.40
CA GLY A 227 3.82 -3.28 1.31
C GLY A 227 3.86 -4.00 -0.03
N SER A 228 4.78 -3.55 -0.89
CA SER A 228 4.90 -3.98 -2.29
C SER A 228 4.88 -5.49 -2.48
N ARG A 229 4.05 -5.94 -3.44
CA ARG A 229 3.90 -7.34 -3.88
C ARG A 229 3.44 -8.32 -2.79
N SER A 230 3.03 -7.81 -1.63
CA SER A 230 2.48 -8.59 -0.53
C SER A 230 1.14 -9.20 -0.93
N ARG A 231 0.98 -10.53 -0.84
CA ARG A 231 -0.24 -11.21 -1.30
C ARG A 231 -0.52 -12.54 -0.63
N ARG A 232 -1.77 -13.00 -0.71
CA ARG A 232 -2.23 -14.27 -0.11
C ARG A 232 -1.96 -14.35 1.40
N ASN A 233 -1.94 -13.20 2.06
CA ASN A 233 -1.72 -13.13 3.49
C ASN A 233 -3.05 -13.19 4.23
N GLN A 234 -3.03 -13.71 5.45
CA GLN A 234 -4.18 -13.85 6.31
C GLN A 234 -3.89 -13.18 7.66
N PHE A 235 -4.73 -12.23 8.07
CA PHE A 235 -4.66 -11.52 9.33
C PHE A 235 -5.95 -11.81 10.09
N ILE A 236 -5.91 -12.77 11.02
CA ILE A 236 -7.10 -13.38 11.62
C ILE A 236 -7.09 -13.27 13.15
N ASP A 237 -8.21 -12.93 13.79
CA ASP A 237 -8.34 -12.94 15.26
C ASP A 237 -7.30 -12.07 16.00
N ASN A 238 -6.83 -10.99 15.39
CA ASN A 238 -5.89 -10.06 16.03
C ASN A 238 -6.62 -8.90 16.71
N VAL A 239 -5.99 -8.30 17.71
CA VAL A 239 -6.53 -7.14 18.43
C VAL A 239 -5.64 -5.92 18.18
N PHE A 240 -6.25 -4.82 17.77
CA PHE A 240 -5.63 -3.54 17.45
C PHE A 240 -6.15 -2.46 18.40
N ARG A 241 -5.27 -1.60 18.89
CA ARG A 241 -5.64 -0.50 19.78
C ARG A 241 -4.54 0.56 19.85
N ASP A 242 -4.92 1.82 19.80
CA ASP A 242 -4.02 2.96 20.07
C ASP A 242 -2.74 2.97 19.22
N ASN A 243 -2.80 2.48 17.97
CA ASN A 243 -1.69 2.65 17.05
C ASN A 243 -1.75 4.02 16.38
N THR A 244 -0.73 4.33 15.57
CA THR A 244 -0.58 5.62 14.88
C THR A 244 -0.31 6.79 15.82
N LEU A 245 0.37 6.55 16.95
CA LEU A 245 0.69 7.57 17.96
C LEU A 245 1.59 8.74 17.49
N SER A 246 2.25 8.63 16.33
CA SER A 246 3.04 9.73 15.78
C SER A 246 2.12 10.83 15.23
N GLN A 247 1.93 11.90 16.01
CA GLN A 247 0.92 12.94 15.74
C GLN A 247 1.28 13.94 14.64
N ASN A 248 2.53 13.95 14.16
CA ASN A 248 3.00 14.89 13.14
C ASN A 248 2.87 14.37 11.70
N GLN A 249 2.24 13.20 11.52
CA GLN A 249 1.97 12.62 10.21
C GLN A 249 0.49 12.27 10.08
N HIS A 250 0.01 12.18 8.84
CA HIS A 250 -1.32 11.67 8.56
C HIS A 250 -1.43 10.23 9.07
N SER A 251 -2.50 9.90 9.82
CA SER A 251 -2.76 8.52 10.22
C SER A 251 -3.05 7.69 8.97
N TYR A 252 -2.20 6.72 8.65
CA TYR A 252 -2.46 5.74 7.59
C TYR A 252 -3.29 4.56 8.07
N GLY A 253 -3.67 4.54 9.34
CA GLY A 253 -4.48 3.51 9.98
C GLY A 253 -3.68 2.47 10.75
N ASP A 254 -4.40 1.67 11.54
CA ASP A 254 -3.82 0.57 12.31
C ASP A 254 -3.30 -0.52 11.36
N PHE A 255 -4.10 -0.85 10.34
CA PHE A 255 -3.71 -1.70 9.22
C PHE A 255 -3.51 -0.87 7.96
N ILE A 256 -2.29 -0.92 7.41
CA ILE A 256 -1.90 -0.20 6.19
C ILE A 256 -1.69 -1.21 5.06
N GLY A 257 -2.55 -1.16 4.05
CA GLY A 257 -2.48 -1.96 2.84
C GLY A 257 -1.97 -1.16 1.65
N ASP A 258 -0.67 -1.22 1.40
CA ASP A 258 0.01 -0.53 0.31
C ASP A 258 0.42 -1.52 -0.77
N THR A 259 -0.28 -1.51 -1.92
CA THR A 259 0.00 -2.40 -3.07
C THR A 259 -0.06 -3.90 -2.75
N PHE A 260 -1.01 -4.28 -1.90
CA PHE A 260 -1.21 -5.66 -1.43
C PHE A 260 -2.53 -6.25 -1.94
N PHE A 261 -2.57 -7.55 -2.22
CA PHE A 261 -3.71 -8.15 -2.91
C PHE A 261 -3.96 -9.61 -2.54
N ASP A 262 -5.08 -10.16 -2.98
CA ASP A 262 -5.50 -11.55 -2.70
C ASP A 262 -5.39 -11.93 -1.20
N SER A 263 -5.58 -10.98 -0.29
CA SER A 263 -5.33 -11.17 1.15
C SER A 263 -6.61 -11.03 1.96
N GLU A 264 -6.59 -11.63 3.15
CA GLU A 264 -7.73 -11.70 4.06
C GLU A 264 -7.41 -10.98 5.37
N ILE A 265 -8.31 -10.10 5.79
CA ILE A 265 -8.31 -9.41 7.08
C ILE A 265 -9.65 -9.76 7.75
N SER A 266 -9.66 -10.76 8.62
CA SER A 266 -10.92 -11.30 9.16
C SER A 266 -10.94 -11.51 10.66
N ASN A 267 -12.13 -11.37 11.26
CA ASN A 267 -12.37 -11.61 12.69
C ASN A 267 -11.45 -10.84 13.64
N ASN A 268 -10.90 -9.70 13.21
CA ASN A 268 -10.05 -8.88 14.06
C ASN A 268 -10.89 -7.90 14.89
N GLU A 269 -10.37 -7.53 16.04
CA GLU A 269 -10.93 -6.49 16.91
C GLU A 269 -10.09 -5.22 16.80
N PHE A 270 -10.69 -4.14 16.32
CA PHE A 270 -10.15 -2.79 16.33
C PHE A 270 -10.81 -2.02 17.47
N SER A 271 -10.15 -2.01 18.63
CA SER A 271 -10.72 -1.50 19.88
C SER A 271 -10.59 0.03 20.02
N LYS A 272 -11.55 0.63 20.73
CA LYS A 272 -11.49 2.07 21.07
C LYS A 272 -10.25 2.44 21.88
N SER A 273 -9.91 3.73 21.84
CA SER A 273 -8.77 4.26 22.59
C SER A 273 -8.97 4.10 24.09
N GLN A 274 -7.88 3.86 24.81
CA GLN A 274 -7.89 3.97 26.27
C GLN A 274 -7.83 5.42 26.76
N ILE A 275 -7.46 6.36 25.88
CA ILE A 275 -7.34 7.78 26.20
C ILE A 275 -8.37 8.57 25.40
N ASN A 276 -9.01 9.55 26.03
CA ASN A 276 -9.84 10.49 25.27
C ASN A 276 -8.93 11.38 24.43
N THR A 277 -9.03 11.27 23.11
CA THR A 277 -8.14 11.95 22.17
C THR A 277 -8.91 12.43 20.95
N ASP A 278 -8.62 13.66 20.53
CA ASP A 278 -9.13 14.23 19.28
C ASP A 278 -8.33 13.73 18.06
N GLN A 279 -7.29 12.92 18.29
CA GLN A 279 -6.46 12.38 17.23
C GLN A 279 -7.32 11.48 16.33
N ARG A 280 -7.24 11.73 15.03
CA ARG A 280 -7.95 10.94 14.03
C ARG A 280 -7.34 9.55 13.91
N ARG A 281 -8.21 8.54 13.92
CA ARG A 281 -7.81 7.13 13.85
C ARG A 281 -8.53 6.44 12.70
N ILE A 282 -7.77 5.66 11.95
CA ILE A 282 -8.29 4.84 10.85
C ILE A 282 -8.04 3.38 11.20
N GLY A 283 -9.04 2.51 11.04
CA GLY A 283 -8.88 1.08 11.30
C GLY A 283 -8.03 0.45 10.19
N ILE A 284 -8.61 0.35 9.01
CA ILE A 284 -7.96 -0.18 7.80
C ILE A 284 -7.89 0.91 6.73
N SER A 285 -6.72 1.10 6.12
CA SER A 285 -6.54 1.97 4.97
C SER A 285 -5.85 1.22 3.85
N MET A 286 -6.44 1.24 2.65
CA MET A 286 -5.88 0.61 1.45
C MET A 286 -5.68 1.64 0.35
N PHE A 287 -4.51 1.59 -0.28
CA PHE A 287 -4.12 2.56 -1.31
C PHE A 287 -2.91 2.08 -2.11
N ARG A 288 -2.65 2.74 -3.23
CA ARG A 288 -1.39 2.59 -3.96
C ARG A 288 -0.47 3.77 -3.66
N ASN A 289 0.77 3.49 -3.26
CA ASN A 289 1.78 4.53 -3.07
C ASN A 289 2.69 4.68 -4.30
N MET A 290 3.25 5.87 -4.53
CA MET A 290 4.49 6.02 -5.30
C MET A 290 5.62 5.31 -4.54
N GLY A 291 6.35 4.47 -5.26
CA GLY A 291 7.52 3.79 -4.72
C GLY A 291 8.62 4.79 -4.36
N GLU A 292 9.49 4.39 -3.46
CA GLU A 292 10.46 5.27 -2.82
C GLU A 292 11.62 5.71 -3.74
N SER A 293 11.71 5.14 -4.93
CA SER A 293 12.63 5.51 -6.01
C SER A 293 12.00 6.45 -7.06
N ASN A 294 10.87 7.10 -6.72
CA ASN A 294 10.01 7.83 -7.66
C ASN A 294 9.49 6.95 -8.82
N ASN A 295 9.42 5.63 -8.59
CA ASN A 295 8.83 4.68 -9.53
C ASN A 295 7.39 4.38 -9.14
N LEU A 296 6.57 4.01 -10.11
CA LEU A 296 5.28 3.42 -9.81
C LEU A 296 5.50 2.13 -9.03
N ARG A 297 4.73 1.91 -7.97
CA ARG A 297 4.56 0.53 -7.50
C ARG A 297 3.65 -0.19 -8.48
N GLU A 298 4.19 -1.22 -9.13
CA GLU A 298 3.55 -1.94 -10.23
C GLU A 298 2.13 -2.44 -9.87
N GLN A 299 1.92 -2.95 -8.66
CA GLN A 299 0.64 -3.55 -8.24
C GLN A 299 -0.29 -2.53 -7.56
N MET A 300 -1.60 -2.80 -7.64
CA MET A 300 -2.65 -2.02 -6.95
C MET A 300 -3.33 -2.92 -5.91
N PRO A 301 -3.85 -2.38 -4.80
CA PRO A 301 -4.64 -3.21 -3.90
C PRO A 301 -5.89 -3.78 -4.56
N HIS A 302 -6.02 -5.10 -4.58
CA HIS A 302 -7.21 -5.73 -5.16
C HIS A 302 -7.50 -7.13 -4.62
N ASN A 303 -8.72 -7.61 -4.87
CA ASN A 303 -9.17 -8.95 -4.44
C ASN A 303 -8.99 -9.24 -2.94
N ASN A 304 -8.95 -8.20 -2.10
CA ASN A 304 -8.83 -8.40 -0.66
C ASN A 304 -10.19 -8.66 -0.02
N ILE A 305 -10.20 -9.46 1.05
CA ILE A 305 -11.39 -9.75 1.85
C ILE A 305 -11.22 -9.08 3.21
N ILE A 306 -12.17 -8.23 3.58
CA ILE A 306 -12.26 -7.58 4.89
C ILE A 306 -13.58 -8.02 5.52
N SER A 307 -13.55 -9.01 6.41
CA SER A 307 -14.78 -9.62 6.89
C SER A 307 -14.83 -10.05 8.35
N GLY A 308 -15.99 -9.89 9.00
CA GLY A 308 -16.16 -10.35 10.38
C GLY A 308 -15.38 -9.52 11.41
N ASN A 309 -14.78 -8.39 11.02
CA ASN A 309 -14.03 -7.55 11.95
C ASN A 309 -14.98 -6.68 12.77
N HIS A 310 -14.56 -6.33 13.99
CA HIS A 310 -15.26 -5.40 14.87
C HIS A 310 -14.44 -4.12 15.01
N PHE A 311 -15.06 -2.96 14.80
CA PHE A 311 -14.45 -1.62 14.95
C PHE A 311 -15.23 -0.79 15.96
N ASP A 312 -14.55 -0.23 16.97
CA ASP A 312 -15.16 0.65 17.99
C ASP A 312 -14.38 1.96 18.14
N GLY A 313 -15.05 3.10 17.97
CA GLY A 313 -14.49 4.42 18.30
C GLY A 313 -13.51 4.99 17.27
N TYR A 314 -13.61 4.64 15.99
CA TYR A 314 -12.70 5.12 14.94
C TYR A 314 -13.25 6.35 14.22
N SER A 315 -12.34 7.21 13.72
CA SER A 315 -12.74 8.32 12.84
C SER A 315 -13.22 7.78 11.49
N VAL A 316 -12.47 6.82 10.93
CA VAL A 316 -12.90 6.02 9.77
C VAL A 316 -12.57 4.56 10.03
N ALA A 317 -13.55 3.65 10.04
CA ALA A 317 -13.26 2.24 10.27
C ALA A 317 -12.51 1.61 9.08
N ILE A 318 -13.03 1.78 7.86
CA ILE A 318 -12.43 1.24 6.63
C ILE A 318 -12.35 2.34 5.56
N HIS A 319 -11.16 2.56 4.99
CA HIS A 319 -10.92 3.58 3.96
C HIS A 319 -10.19 2.98 2.74
N ILE A 320 -10.84 2.98 1.58
CA ILE A 320 -10.30 2.46 0.31
C ILE A 320 -10.03 3.61 -0.64
N GLY A 321 -8.79 3.70 -1.16
CA GLY A 321 -8.37 4.74 -2.13
C GLY A 321 -7.96 6.06 -1.48
N SER A 322 -7.12 5.98 -0.45
CA SER A 322 -6.94 7.08 0.50
C SER A 322 -5.69 7.94 0.34
N ARG A 323 -4.70 7.57 -0.50
CA ARG A 323 -3.33 8.14 -0.38
C ARG A 323 -3.06 9.32 -1.27
N MET A 324 -3.43 9.27 -2.55
CA MET A 324 -3.18 10.40 -3.46
C MET A 324 -3.90 11.67 -3.01
N GLY A 325 -5.02 11.51 -2.30
CA GLY A 325 -5.73 12.59 -1.65
C GLY A 325 -5.24 12.98 -0.24
N ARG A 326 -4.08 12.47 0.19
CA ARG A 326 -3.38 12.93 1.40
C ARG A 326 -2.03 13.57 1.11
N GLU A 327 -1.40 13.22 -0.01
CA GLU A 327 -0.17 13.86 -0.47
C GLU A 327 0.06 13.56 -1.96
N THR A 328 -0.09 14.59 -2.80
CA THR A 328 -0.02 14.50 -4.28
C THR A 328 1.37 14.15 -4.80
N ARG A 329 2.42 14.42 -4.01
CA ARG A 329 3.80 14.01 -4.33
C ARG A 329 3.95 12.50 -4.48
N ASN A 330 2.99 11.71 -4.01
CA ASN A 330 2.98 10.25 -4.13
C ASN A 330 2.24 9.74 -5.38
N ASP A 331 1.98 10.60 -6.36
CA ASP A 331 1.40 10.23 -7.64
C ASP A 331 2.35 10.57 -8.81
N ILE A 332 2.89 9.54 -9.45
CA ILE A 332 3.81 9.70 -10.58
C ILE A 332 3.09 10.00 -11.92
N THR A 333 1.76 9.85 -11.98
CA THR A 333 0.95 10.37 -13.09
C THR A 333 0.68 11.86 -12.93
N ASP A 334 0.75 12.36 -11.69
CA ASP A 334 0.40 13.72 -11.30
C ASP A 334 -1.10 14.03 -11.61
N GLU A 335 -1.96 13.01 -11.64
CA GLU A 335 -3.40 13.11 -11.93
C GLU A 335 -4.32 12.96 -10.69
N GLY A 336 -3.76 12.64 -9.53
CA GLY A 336 -4.47 12.48 -8.26
C GLY A 336 -5.42 11.29 -8.19
N ARG A 337 -5.26 10.25 -9.03
CA ARG A 337 -6.17 9.09 -9.10
C ARG A 337 -5.58 7.83 -8.46
N ASP A 338 -6.15 7.44 -7.31
CA ASP A 338 -5.78 6.21 -6.59
C ASP A 338 -6.48 4.98 -7.22
N TYR A 339 -5.97 3.78 -6.95
CA TYR A 339 -6.53 2.53 -7.46
C TYR A 339 -6.55 1.48 -6.37
N ALA A 340 -7.74 1.04 -5.98
CA ALA A 340 -7.94 -0.10 -5.09
C ALA A 340 -9.32 -0.73 -5.38
N PHE A 341 -9.35 -1.87 -6.03
CA PHE A 341 -10.58 -2.39 -6.68
C PHE A 341 -10.84 -3.84 -6.34
N TYR A 342 -12.07 -4.32 -6.55
CA TYR A 342 -12.49 -5.71 -6.26
C TYR A 342 -12.24 -6.18 -4.84
N ASN A 343 -12.18 -5.26 -3.88
CA ASN A 343 -12.14 -5.63 -2.48
C ASN A 343 -13.56 -5.94 -1.99
N LEU A 344 -13.69 -6.98 -1.18
CA LEU A 344 -14.92 -7.37 -0.51
C LEU A 344 -14.88 -6.88 0.94
N ILE A 345 -15.85 -6.06 1.31
CA ILE A 345 -16.06 -5.58 2.68
C ILE A 345 -17.38 -6.15 3.17
N SER A 346 -17.33 -7.20 3.99
CA SER A 346 -18.54 -7.90 4.40
C SER A 346 -18.63 -8.27 5.87
N ASP A 347 -19.86 -8.29 6.39
CA ASP A 347 -20.13 -8.89 7.70
C ASP A 347 -19.28 -8.28 8.85
N ASN A 348 -18.87 -7.02 8.73
CA ASN A 348 -18.15 -6.30 9.79
C ASN A 348 -19.14 -5.59 10.71
N THR A 349 -18.79 -5.47 11.99
CA THR A 349 -19.52 -4.67 12.99
C THR A 349 -18.76 -3.38 13.24
N ILE A 350 -19.40 -2.24 13.02
CA ILE A 350 -18.78 -0.92 13.19
C ILE A 350 -19.62 -0.09 14.15
N GLU A 351 -18.99 0.35 15.23
CA GLU A 351 -19.65 1.03 16.34
C GLU A 351 -18.94 2.35 16.70
N ASN A 352 -19.72 3.32 17.18
CA ASN A 352 -19.24 4.57 17.78
C ASN A 352 -18.20 5.31 16.90
N SER A 353 -18.34 5.19 15.59
CA SER A 353 -17.38 5.70 14.61
C SER A 353 -17.95 6.92 13.89
N THR A 354 -17.10 7.81 13.38
CA THR A 354 -17.62 8.92 12.57
C THR A 354 -18.02 8.46 11.18
N ILE A 355 -17.10 7.78 10.48
CA ILE A 355 -17.35 7.19 9.17
C ILE A 355 -17.13 5.68 9.27
N GLY A 356 -18.09 4.89 8.81
CA GLY A 356 -17.96 3.45 8.77
C GLY A 356 -17.04 3.00 7.63
N ILE A 357 -17.59 2.96 6.42
CA ILE A 357 -16.88 2.55 5.21
C ILE A 357 -16.79 3.73 4.25
N LYS A 358 -15.58 4.07 3.81
CA LYS A 358 -15.34 5.13 2.82
C LYS A 358 -14.61 4.59 1.60
N ILE A 359 -15.21 4.78 0.41
CA ILE A 359 -14.68 4.31 -0.87
C ILE A 359 -14.42 5.49 -1.81
N ASN A 360 -13.21 5.55 -2.36
CA ASN A 360 -12.81 6.53 -3.36
C ASN A 360 -12.50 5.92 -4.73
N THR A 361 -12.53 4.58 -4.83
CA THR A 361 -12.08 3.83 -6.00
C THR A 361 -13.12 2.82 -6.47
N GLU A 362 -13.11 2.57 -7.77
CA GLU A 362 -14.11 1.76 -8.46
C GLU A 362 -14.06 0.28 -8.08
N GLY A 363 -15.15 -0.44 -8.38
CA GLY A 363 -15.15 -1.90 -8.41
C GLY A 363 -15.19 -2.60 -7.04
N ASN A 364 -15.47 -1.91 -5.94
CA ASN A 364 -15.52 -2.53 -4.61
C ASN A 364 -16.90 -3.12 -4.30
N THR A 365 -16.95 -4.12 -3.40
CA THR A 365 -18.20 -4.75 -2.96
C THR A 365 -18.39 -4.59 -1.45
N ILE A 366 -19.56 -4.08 -1.05
CA ILE A 366 -19.98 -3.91 0.34
C ILE A 366 -21.21 -4.78 0.59
N ARG A 367 -21.22 -5.60 1.65
CA ARG A 367 -22.42 -6.36 2.03
C ARG A 367 -22.52 -6.81 3.48
N GLY A 368 -23.72 -6.71 4.06
CA GLY A 368 -24.04 -7.32 5.35
C GLY A 368 -23.26 -6.74 6.54
N ASN A 369 -22.76 -5.51 6.43
CA ASN A 369 -22.08 -4.86 7.56
C ASN A 369 -23.12 -4.21 8.47
N SER A 370 -22.88 -4.20 9.78
CA SER A 370 -23.78 -3.59 10.77
C SER A 370 -23.17 -2.32 11.35
N PHE A 371 -23.96 -1.25 11.43
CA PHE A 371 -23.55 0.02 12.01
C PHE A 371 -24.36 0.36 13.26
N SER A 372 -23.69 0.86 14.29
CA SER A 372 -24.33 1.34 15.53
C SER A 372 -23.64 2.61 16.02
N ASN A 373 -24.41 3.69 16.22
CA ASN A 373 -23.86 5.01 16.57
C ASN A 373 -22.76 5.47 15.58
N VAL A 374 -22.96 5.20 14.28
CA VAL A 374 -22.06 5.64 13.21
C VAL A 374 -22.69 6.84 12.51
N LYS A 375 -21.95 7.94 12.37
CA LYS A 375 -22.50 9.18 11.80
C LYS A 375 -22.72 9.08 10.29
N GLU A 376 -21.74 8.56 9.56
CA GLU A 376 -21.81 8.29 8.13
C GLU A 376 -21.47 6.81 7.88
N GLU A 377 -22.49 5.97 7.69
CA GLU A 377 -22.32 4.51 7.64
C GLU A 377 -21.49 4.08 6.44
N ILE A 378 -21.91 4.49 5.23
CA ILE A 378 -21.19 4.26 3.99
C ILE A 378 -21.04 5.60 3.25
N VAL A 379 -19.82 5.88 2.78
CA VAL A 379 -19.49 7.06 2.00
C VAL A 379 -18.87 6.63 0.67
N LEU A 380 -19.46 7.11 -0.42
CA LEU A 380 -18.88 7.04 -1.77
C LEU A 380 -18.40 8.44 -2.15
N GLN A 381 -17.09 8.61 -2.27
CA GLN A 381 -16.49 9.89 -2.65
C GLN A 381 -15.93 9.82 -4.07
N CYS A 382 -16.59 10.52 -4.99
CA CYS A 382 -16.14 10.67 -6.37
C CYS A 382 -15.08 11.77 -6.46
N VAL A 383 -13.82 11.41 -6.22
CA VAL A 383 -12.70 12.36 -6.26
C VAL A 383 -12.42 12.86 -7.68
N PHE A 384 -12.62 12.00 -8.68
CA PHE A 384 -12.39 12.31 -10.10
C PHE A 384 -13.72 12.48 -10.84
N PHE A 385 -13.72 12.32 -12.16
CA PHE A 385 -14.94 12.30 -12.99
C PHE A 385 -15.90 11.16 -12.61
N LYS A 386 -15.40 9.99 -12.22
CA LYS A 386 -16.29 8.85 -11.97
C LYS A 386 -15.85 7.92 -10.85
N LEU A 387 -16.86 7.31 -10.22
CA LEU A 387 -16.78 6.22 -9.27
C LEU A 387 -17.85 5.17 -9.62
N GLU A 388 -17.43 4.19 -10.41
CA GLU A 388 -18.31 3.17 -10.99
C GLU A 388 -18.05 1.77 -10.43
N ASN A 389 -18.83 0.80 -10.91
CA ASN A 389 -18.64 -0.63 -10.67
C ASN A 389 -18.70 -1.06 -9.20
N THR A 390 -19.12 -0.17 -8.29
CA THR A 390 -19.29 -0.48 -6.87
C THR A 390 -20.60 -1.23 -6.67
N THR A 391 -20.56 -2.32 -5.90
CA THR A 391 -21.73 -3.14 -5.56
C THR A 391 -22.02 -3.02 -4.08
N ILE A 392 -23.27 -2.73 -3.71
CA ILE A 392 -23.71 -2.64 -2.31
C ILE A 392 -24.98 -3.46 -2.16
N ASN A 393 -25.00 -4.51 -1.33
CA ASN A 393 -26.19 -5.33 -1.12
C ASN A 393 -26.34 -5.70 0.36
N TYR A 394 -27.53 -6.09 0.80
CA TYR A 394 -27.78 -6.51 2.19
C TYR A 394 -27.50 -5.40 3.21
N GLN A 395 -27.81 -4.16 2.85
CA GLN A 395 -27.63 -2.93 3.65
C GLN A 395 -28.97 -2.17 3.79
N LYS A 396 -30.11 -2.86 3.86
CA LYS A 396 -31.46 -2.26 3.71
C LYS A 396 -31.82 -1.13 4.68
N ASN A 397 -31.17 -1.10 5.84
CA ASN A 397 -31.44 -0.13 6.89
C ASN A 397 -30.35 0.95 6.99
N ASP A 398 -29.36 0.90 6.10
CA ASP A 398 -28.22 1.79 6.14
C ASP A 398 -28.38 2.91 5.10
N GLU A 399 -27.62 3.99 5.28
CA GLU A 399 -27.51 5.12 4.38
C GLU A 399 -26.14 5.19 3.71
N VAL A 400 -26.16 5.43 2.39
CA VAL A 400 -24.98 5.75 1.59
C VAL A 400 -24.95 7.25 1.32
N LYS A 401 -23.93 7.94 1.85
CA LYS A 401 -23.63 9.33 1.48
C LYS A 401 -22.85 9.39 0.17
N LEU A 402 -23.26 10.29 -0.71
CA LEU A 402 -22.60 10.57 -1.97
C LEU A 402 -21.87 11.92 -1.87
N TRP A 403 -20.53 11.88 -1.99
CA TRP A 403 -19.67 13.07 -1.96
C TRP A 403 -19.07 13.30 -3.34
N TYR A 404 -19.31 14.48 -3.90
CA TYR A 404 -18.82 14.92 -5.20
C TYR A 404 -17.85 16.09 -5.07
N VAL A 405 -18.14 17.04 -4.19
CA VAL A 405 -17.35 18.26 -4.01
C VAL A 405 -17.13 18.54 -2.53
N THR A 406 -16.18 19.43 -2.21
CA THR A 406 -15.78 19.73 -0.84
C THR A 406 -16.96 20.15 0.05
N GLU A 407 -17.96 20.83 -0.48
CA GLU A 407 -19.17 21.23 0.24
C GLU A 407 -19.94 20.03 0.83
N ASP A 408 -19.94 18.88 0.14
CA ASP A 408 -20.64 17.66 0.60
C ASP A 408 -20.03 17.10 1.89
N TYR A 409 -18.75 17.42 2.16
CA TYR A 409 -17.99 16.89 3.27
C TYR A 409 -17.18 17.95 4.02
N ALA A 410 -17.61 19.22 3.97
CA ALA A 410 -16.84 20.37 4.47
C ALA A 410 -16.40 20.20 5.93
N GLN A 411 -17.25 19.59 6.77
CA GLN A 411 -16.96 19.26 8.18
C GLN A 411 -15.82 18.24 8.38
N TYR A 412 -15.49 17.48 7.33
CA TYR A 412 -14.42 16.48 7.29
C TYR A 412 -13.28 16.89 6.34
N SER A 413 -13.33 18.06 5.71
CA SER A 413 -12.33 18.53 4.73
C SER A 413 -10.89 18.42 5.26
N ASP A 414 -10.68 18.78 6.52
CA ASP A 414 -9.37 18.66 7.17
C ASP A 414 -8.85 17.21 7.26
N TRP A 415 -9.73 16.21 7.18
CA TRP A 415 -9.40 14.77 7.25
C TRP A 415 -8.85 14.27 5.92
N PHE A 416 -9.19 14.99 4.85
CA PHE A 416 -8.95 14.61 3.46
C PHE A 416 -8.39 15.79 2.67
N ARG A 417 -7.50 16.58 3.29
CA ARG A 417 -7.03 17.91 2.82
C ARG A 417 -6.53 17.98 1.37
N PHE A 418 -6.24 16.86 0.73
CA PHE A 418 -5.72 16.82 -0.63
C PHE A 418 -6.57 15.99 -1.59
N GLN A 419 -7.74 15.48 -1.15
CA GLN A 419 -8.60 14.67 -2.02
C GLN A 419 -9.15 15.50 -3.18
N ASP A 420 -9.43 16.80 -2.99
CA ASP A 420 -9.91 17.69 -4.05
C ASP A 420 -8.89 18.75 -4.52
N ASP A 421 -7.63 18.81 -4.05
CA ASP A 421 -6.76 19.94 -4.45
C ASP A 421 -6.41 19.93 -5.95
N LEU A 422 -5.98 18.79 -6.50
CA LEU A 422 -5.67 18.67 -7.94
C LEU A 422 -6.93 18.63 -8.80
N ASN A 423 -8.00 18.05 -8.27
CA ASN A 423 -9.22 17.71 -9.02
C ASN A 423 -10.43 18.58 -8.64
N GLY A 424 -10.25 19.60 -7.80
CA GLY A 424 -11.33 20.42 -7.22
C GLY A 424 -11.99 21.33 -8.25
N SER A 425 -11.34 21.54 -9.39
CA SER A 425 -11.92 22.17 -10.57
C SER A 425 -12.93 21.27 -11.32
N ILE A 426 -13.05 19.99 -10.98
CA ILE A 426 -14.06 19.09 -11.53
C ILE A 426 -15.36 19.33 -10.77
N LYS A 427 -16.34 19.91 -11.44
CA LYS A 427 -17.59 20.30 -10.81
C LYS A 427 -18.51 19.09 -10.60
N LYS A 428 -19.49 19.22 -9.71
CA LYS A 428 -20.45 18.15 -9.42
C LYS A 428 -21.15 17.63 -10.67
N GLU A 429 -21.61 18.54 -11.54
CA GLU A 429 -22.32 18.20 -12.78
C GLU A 429 -21.48 17.38 -13.75
N GLU A 430 -20.14 17.42 -13.61
CA GLU A 430 -19.22 16.64 -14.42
C GLU A 430 -18.89 15.29 -13.79
N LYS A 431 -19.43 14.93 -12.63
CA LYS A 431 -19.10 13.70 -11.91
C LYS A 431 -20.21 12.66 -12.00
N LEU A 432 -19.84 11.38 -11.99
CA LEU A 432 -20.78 10.26 -12.03
C LEU A 432 -20.45 9.22 -10.96
N ILE A 433 -21.42 8.91 -10.10
CA ILE A 433 -21.39 7.74 -9.22
C ILE A 433 -22.40 6.71 -9.74
N THR A 434 -21.94 5.47 -9.91
CA THR A 434 -22.83 4.36 -10.20
C THR A 434 -22.71 3.24 -9.16
N VAL A 435 -23.87 2.72 -8.75
CA VAL A 435 -23.95 1.65 -7.74
C VAL A 435 -24.82 0.52 -8.25
N PHE A 436 -24.36 -0.72 -8.08
CA PHE A 436 -25.17 -1.92 -8.26
C PHE A 436 -25.71 -2.39 -6.91
N SER A 437 -27.02 -2.33 -6.73
CA SER A 437 -27.72 -2.81 -5.53
C SER A 437 -29.04 -3.49 -5.90
N GLN A 438 -29.02 -4.82 -6.01
CA GLN A 438 -30.17 -5.60 -6.48
C GLN A 438 -30.85 -6.38 -5.35
N ARG A 439 -30.28 -6.38 -4.14
CA ARG A 439 -30.77 -7.15 -2.99
C ARG A 439 -30.62 -6.33 -1.71
N GLU A 440 -31.74 -6.07 -1.03
CA GLU A 440 -31.74 -5.35 0.25
C GLU A 440 -30.91 -4.06 0.16
N SER A 441 -31.27 -3.20 -0.80
CA SER A 441 -30.55 -1.97 -1.12
C SER A 441 -30.60 -0.97 0.05
N PRO A 442 -29.51 -0.24 0.32
CA PRO A 442 -29.53 0.87 1.25
C PRO A 442 -30.35 2.04 0.72
N SER A 443 -30.56 3.02 1.59
CA SER A 443 -30.96 4.37 1.21
C SER A 443 -29.74 5.17 0.72
N PHE A 444 -29.99 6.21 -0.08
CA PHE A 444 -28.95 7.10 -0.60
C PHE A 444 -29.28 8.54 -0.23
N SER A 445 -28.25 9.33 0.10
CA SER A 445 -28.42 10.74 0.51
C SER A 445 -28.88 11.66 -0.62
N GLN A 446 -28.88 11.18 -1.87
CA GLN A 446 -29.36 11.90 -3.05
C GLN A 446 -30.26 10.97 -3.87
N ASN A 447 -31.26 11.56 -4.52
CA ASN A 447 -32.10 10.84 -5.47
C ASN A 447 -31.31 10.51 -6.73
N GLN A 448 -31.77 9.53 -7.50
CA GLN A 448 -31.21 9.26 -8.82
C GLN A 448 -31.40 10.47 -9.73
N ASP A 449 -30.33 10.92 -10.36
CA ASP A 449 -30.28 12.06 -11.25
C ASP A 449 -29.24 11.80 -12.36
N GLU A 450 -28.71 12.83 -13.01
CA GLU A 450 -27.66 12.68 -14.02
C GLU A 450 -26.30 12.26 -13.44
N ASN A 451 -26.00 12.64 -12.20
CA ASN A 451 -24.72 12.40 -11.52
C ASN A 451 -24.73 11.14 -10.64
N PHE A 452 -25.90 10.59 -10.30
CA PHE A 452 -26.07 9.33 -9.57
C PHE A 452 -27.01 8.35 -10.28
N LYS A 453 -26.49 7.14 -10.58
CA LYS A 453 -27.28 6.04 -11.16
C LYS A 453 -27.26 4.80 -10.27
N LEU A 454 -28.44 4.27 -9.97
CA LEU A 454 -28.61 3.01 -9.26
C LEU A 454 -28.98 1.90 -10.25
N ASN A 455 -28.25 0.79 -10.20
CA ASN A 455 -28.38 -0.36 -11.11
C ASN A 455 -28.38 0.04 -12.60
N PRO A 456 -27.38 0.82 -13.07
CA PRO A 456 -27.28 1.10 -14.50
C PRO A 456 -27.13 -0.22 -15.28
N VAL A 457 -27.51 -0.20 -16.56
CA VAL A 457 -27.25 -1.34 -17.44
C VAL A 457 -25.74 -1.53 -17.55
N LYS A 458 -25.25 -2.73 -17.24
CA LYS A 458 -23.82 -3.04 -17.39
C LYS A 458 -23.43 -2.93 -18.86
N ALA A 459 -22.40 -2.13 -19.12
CA ALA A 459 -21.79 -2.07 -20.42
C ALA A 459 -21.25 -3.44 -20.84
N SER A 460 -21.29 -3.73 -22.14
CA SER A 460 -20.75 -4.97 -22.71
C SER A 460 -20.17 -4.71 -24.09
N GLY A 461 -19.18 -5.53 -24.49
CA GLY A 461 -18.53 -5.40 -25.80
C GLY A 461 -17.86 -4.03 -25.98
N LYS A 462 -18.16 -3.34 -27.10
CA LYS A 462 -17.56 -2.04 -27.42
C LYS A 462 -17.92 -0.94 -26.42
N ASN A 463 -19.05 -1.05 -25.74
CA ASN A 463 -19.48 -0.04 -24.76
C ASN A 463 -18.73 -0.19 -23.43
N LEU A 464 -17.96 -1.28 -23.24
CA LEU A 464 -17.23 -1.54 -22.00
C LEU A 464 -16.24 -0.43 -21.64
N LEU A 465 -15.68 0.22 -22.66
CA LEU A 465 -14.70 1.30 -22.51
C LEU A 465 -15.32 2.67 -22.79
N GLU A 466 -16.65 2.79 -22.86
CA GLU A 466 -17.32 4.06 -23.09
C GLU A 466 -17.18 4.95 -21.85
N ASP A 467 -16.66 6.17 -22.03
CA ASP A 467 -16.66 7.20 -20.99
C ASP A 467 -18.00 7.95 -21.06
N TYR A 468 -18.67 8.14 -19.92
CA TYR A 468 -20.00 8.76 -19.90
C TYR A 468 -20.01 10.23 -20.38
N ARG A 469 -18.86 10.93 -20.38
CA ARG A 469 -18.74 12.30 -20.90
C ARG A 469 -18.34 12.33 -22.35
N LEU A 470 -17.43 11.43 -22.74
CA LEU A 470 -16.72 11.51 -24.03
C LEU A 470 -17.18 10.47 -25.04
N GLY A 471 -17.96 9.47 -24.62
CA GLY A 471 -18.36 8.35 -25.44
C GLY A 471 -17.24 7.34 -25.67
N VAL A 472 -17.28 6.70 -26.84
CA VAL A 472 -16.37 5.60 -27.19
C VAL A 472 -14.92 6.09 -27.42
N PRO A 473 -13.90 5.29 -27.09
CA PRO A 473 -12.51 5.65 -27.39
C PRO A 473 -12.26 5.79 -28.89
N MET A 474 -11.35 6.69 -29.28
CA MET A 474 -10.93 6.82 -30.68
C MET A 474 -10.02 5.68 -31.14
N ALA A 475 -9.22 5.13 -30.22
CA ALA A 475 -8.33 4.01 -30.48
C ALA A 475 -8.19 3.15 -29.23
N THR A 476 -8.07 1.84 -29.46
CA THR A 476 -7.88 0.85 -28.40
C THR A 476 -6.83 -0.17 -28.81
N ALA A 477 -6.11 -0.71 -27.83
CA ALA A 477 -5.23 -1.84 -28.03
C ALA A 477 -5.25 -2.74 -26.79
N THR A 478 -4.71 -3.95 -26.92
CA THR A 478 -4.74 -4.97 -25.87
C THR A 478 -3.33 -5.51 -25.63
N GLY A 479 -2.97 -5.72 -24.38
CA GLY A 479 -1.71 -6.35 -23.99
C GLY A 479 -1.69 -6.71 -22.51
N GLU A 480 -0.59 -7.33 -22.09
CA GLU A 480 -0.39 -7.76 -20.71
C GLU A 480 0.36 -6.66 -19.95
N PHE A 481 -0.33 -5.91 -19.10
CA PHE A 481 0.21 -4.74 -18.41
C PHE A 481 0.34 -4.91 -16.89
N SER A 482 -0.27 -5.95 -16.33
CA SER A 482 -0.15 -6.31 -14.91
C SER A 482 0.06 -7.82 -14.82
N LEU A 483 1.10 -8.26 -14.10
CA LEU A 483 1.41 -9.69 -13.95
C LEU A 483 0.47 -10.42 -12.97
N ASP A 484 -0.27 -9.66 -12.17
CA ASP A 484 -1.15 -10.11 -11.09
C ASP A 484 -2.63 -10.18 -11.49
N LEU A 485 -3.01 -9.59 -12.63
CA LEU A 485 -4.38 -9.64 -13.13
C LEU A 485 -4.54 -10.74 -14.19
N PRO A 486 -5.71 -11.41 -14.25
CA PRO A 486 -5.96 -12.42 -15.25
C PRO A 486 -6.26 -11.79 -16.62
N GLU A 487 -5.75 -12.43 -17.68
CA GLU A 487 -5.97 -12.04 -19.09
C GLU A 487 -5.34 -10.68 -19.46
N ASN A 488 -5.34 -10.36 -20.75
CA ASN A 488 -4.83 -9.09 -21.24
C ASN A 488 -5.78 -7.94 -20.91
N GLU A 489 -5.22 -6.79 -20.59
CA GLU A 489 -5.93 -5.55 -20.34
C GLU A 489 -6.03 -4.68 -21.60
N PHE A 490 -6.94 -3.70 -21.55
CA PHE A 490 -7.16 -2.73 -22.62
C PHE A 490 -6.44 -1.43 -22.32
N VAL A 491 -5.92 -0.79 -23.38
CA VAL A 491 -5.53 0.62 -23.36
C VAL A 491 -6.35 1.41 -24.34
N ALA A 492 -6.69 2.64 -23.98
CA ALA A 492 -7.57 3.48 -24.76
C ALA A 492 -7.17 4.96 -24.71
N ILE A 493 -7.46 5.67 -25.81
CA ILE A 493 -7.34 7.13 -25.95
C ILE A 493 -8.62 7.72 -26.55
N TRP A 494 -8.88 9.00 -26.25
CA TRP A 494 -10.06 9.75 -26.70
C TRP A 494 -9.68 10.96 -27.56
N ASP A 495 -10.66 11.45 -28.31
CA ASP A 495 -10.52 12.65 -29.14
C ASP A 495 -10.62 13.97 -28.36
N GLN A 496 -11.12 13.89 -27.13
CA GLN A 496 -11.23 14.99 -26.18
C GLN A 496 -10.36 14.73 -24.92
N PRO A 497 -9.99 15.78 -24.17
CA PRO A 497 -9.29 15.63 -22.90
C PRO A 497 -10.08 14.77 -21.89
N ILE A 498 -9.39 13.80 -21.27
CA ILE A 498 -9.96 12.81 -20.36
C ILE A 498 -9.65 13.10 -18.89
N SER A 499 -8.66 13.97 -18.62
CA SER A 499 -8.16 14.32 -17.30
C SER A 499 -8.22 15.84 -17.08
N ARG A 500 -8.42 16.29 -15.83
CA ARG A 500 -8.37 17.72 -15.47
C ARG A 500 -7.62 17.90 -14.15
N ILE A 501 -6.54 18.70 -14.18
CA ILE A 501 -5.67 18.97 -13.04
C ILE A 501 -5.45 20.47 -12.90
N ASN A 502 -5.74 21.04 -11.73
CA ASN A 502 -5.61 22.47 -11.44
C ASN A 502 -6.24 23.34 -12.55
N GLU A 503 -7.51 23.09 -12.88
CA GLU A 503 -8.27 23.80 -13.93
C GLU A 503 -7.79 23.58 -15.37
N LYS A 504 -6.79 22.72 -15.60
CA LYS A 504 -6.26 22.42 -16.92
C LYS A 504 -6.62 21.02 -17.39
N ASP A 505 -7.17 20.94 -18.59
CA ASP A 505 -7.54 19.68 -19.23
C ASP A 505 -6.35 19.02 -19.95
N TYR A 506 -6.27 17.69 -19.86
CA TYR A 506 -5.20 16.87 -20.41
C TYR A 506 -5.73 15.62 -21.13
N TYR A 507 -4.98 15.19 -22.14
CA TYR A 507 -5.10 13.88 -22.76
C TYR A 507 -4.22 12.88 -22.00
N SER A 508 -4.74 11.67 -21.77
CA SER A 508 -4.02 10.59 -21.11
C SER A 508 -4.38 9.26 -21.76
N ILE A 509 -3.48 8.29 -21.64
CA ILE A 509 -3.71 6.90 -22.06
C ILE A 509 -4.21 6.14 -20.84
N LEU A 510 -5.43 5.60 -20.90
CA LEU A 510 -6.04 4.89 -19.77
C LEU A 510 -5.91 3.38 -19.96
N PHE A 511 -5.72 2.65 -18.86
CA PHE A 511 -5.63 1.20 -18.79
C PHE A 511 -6.86 0.65 -18.08
N PHE A 512 -7.49 -0.36 -18.65
CA PHE A 512 -8.70 -0.98 -18.13
C PHE A 512 -8.55 -2.49 -18.07
N ASP A 513 -9.05 -3.11 -17.00
CA ASP A 513 -9.14 -4.56 -16.95
C ASP A 513 -10.23 -5.09 -17.92
N LYS A 514 -10.37 -6.41 -17.99
CA LYS A 514 -11.37 -7.06 -18.84
C LYS A 514 -12.83 -6.77 -18.47
N LYS A 515 -13.08 -6.16 -17.31
CA LYS A 515 -14.42 -5.77 -16.83
C LYS A 515 -14.66 -4.27 -17.05
N GLY A 516 -13.73 -3.54 -17.67
CA GLY A 516 -13.86 -2.10 -17.92
C GLY A 516 -13.57 -1.22 -16.70
N THR A 517 -13.00 -1.77 -15.62
CA THR A 517 -12.56 -0.96 -14.48
C THR A 517 -11.23 -0.33 -14.84
N GLU A 518 -11.11 0.98 -14.62
CA GLU A 518 -9.86 1.67 -14.84
C GLU A 518 -8.84 1.26 -13.76
N ILE A 519 -7.69 0.75 -14.20
CA ILE A 519 -6.65 0.21 -13.31
C ILE A 519 -5.38 1.06 -13.30
N ASN A 520 -5.17 1.91 -14.30
CA ASN A 520 -3.99 2.76 -14.42
C ASN A 520 -4.09 3.82 -15.53
N ARG A 521 -3.09 4.71 -15.62
CA ARG A 521 -2.92 5.72 -16.68
C ARG A 521 -1.47 5.95 -17.05
N CYS A 522 -1.19 6.53 -18.21
CA CYS A 522 0.13 7.08 -18.54
C CYS A 522 0.03 8.22 -19.57
N GLY A 523 1.16 8.86 -19.85
CA GLY A 523 1.29 9.77 -21.00
C GLY A 523 0.40 11.01 -20.93
N ARG A 524 0.27 11.61 -19.74
CA ARG A 524 -0.45 12.89 -19.57
C ARG A 524 0.17 13.96 -20.47
N SER A 525 -0.64 14.52 -21.36
CA SER A 525 -0.21 15.43 -22.42
C SER A 525 -1.24 16.53 -22.64
N GLU A 526 -0.76 17.71 -23.04
CA GLU A 526 -1.61 18.82 -23.50
C GLU A 526 -1.96 18.66 -24.99
N VAL A 527 -1.21 17.82 -25.70
CA VAL A 527 -1.40 17.48 -27.10
C VAL A 527 -2.11 16.14 -27.19
N LYS A 528 -3.15 16.07 -28.02
CA LYS A 528 -3.94 14.87 -28.28
C LYS A 528 -3.07 13.73 -28.83
N TRP A 529 -3.37 12.50 -28.42
CA TRP A 529 -2.80 11.29 -29.01
C TRP A 529 -3.57 10.90 -30.27
N LYS A 530 -2.86 10.55 -31.36
CA LYS A 530 -3.43 10.13 -32.65
C LYS A 530 -3.69 8.62 -32.69
N GLU A 531 -2.68 7.87 -32.24
CA GLU A 531 -2.59 6.43 -32.42
C GLU A 531 -1.81 5.83 -31.26
N ILE A 532 -2.15 4.60 -30.88
CA ILE A 532 -1.46 3.80 -29.88
C ILE A 532 -1.17 2.41 -30.39
N ALA A 533 -0.04 1.84 -29.97
CA ALA A 533 0.31 0.44 -30.18
C ALA A 533 0.88 -0.16 -28.89
N VAL A 534 0.75 -1.48 -28.72
CA VAL A 534 1.16 -2.17 -27.48
C VAL A 534 2.18 -3.25 -27.79
N GLY A 535 3.25 -3.36 -27.02
CA GLY A 535 4.26 -4.40 -27.24
C GLY A 535 5.51 -4.28 -26.37
N TYR A 536 6.51 -5.08 -26.70
CA TYR A 536 7.83 -5.10 -26.06
C TYR A 536 8.80 -4.24 -26.87
N PHE A 537 8.69 -2.92 -26.73
CA PHE A 537 9.38 -1.98 -27.62
C PHE A 537 10.81 -1.68 -27.18
N THR A 538 11.04 -1.55 -25.87
CA THR A 538 12.34 -1.30 -25.26
C THR A 538 12.84 -2.51 -24.45
N LYS A 539 11.94 -3.43 -24.09
CA LYS A 539 12.23 -4.68 -23.35
C LYS A 539 11.97 -5.94 -24.18
N LYS A 540 12.25 -7.10 -23.59
CA LYS A 540 12.10 -8.43 -24.22
C LYS A 540 10.94 -9.25 -23.65
N ASP A 541 10.57 -9.00 -22.40
CA ASP A 541 9.59 -9.74 -21.59
C ASP A 541 9.02 -8.84 -20.47
N GLY A 542 8.10 -9.39 -19.68
CA GLY A 542 7.43 -8.73 -18.55
C GLY A 542 6.12 -8.04 -18.95
N GLU A 543 5.74 -7.00 -18.21
CA GLU A 543 4.62 -6.12 -18.61
C GLU A 543 4.91 -5.46 -19.97
N MET A 544 3.93 -5.23 -20.82
CA MET A 544 4.08 -4.55 -22.10
C MET A 544 4.15 -3.02 -21.95
N GLU A 545 4.57 -2.35 -23.03
CA GLU A 545 4.68 -0.89 -23.14
C GLU A 545 3.66 -0.36 -24.14
N VAL A 546 3.35 0.94 -24.04
CA VAL A 546 2.48 1.63 -25.00
C VAL A 546 3.30 2.61 -25.82
N ALA A 547 3.26 2.47 -27.15
CA ALA A 547 3.75 3.47 -28.08
C ALA A 547 2.61 4.42 -28.43
N ALA A 548 2.87 5.72 -28.53
CA ALA A 548 1.89 6.72 -28.94
C ALA A 548 2.50 7.79 -29.85
N ILE A 549 1.68 8.33 -30.76
CA ILE A 549 2.04 9.44 -31.65
C ILE A 549 1.11 10.63 -31.35
N PRO A 550 1.61 11.88 -31.30
CA PRO A 550 0.73 13.04 -31.15
C PRO A 550 -0.07 13.29 -32.44
N ALA A 551 -1.29 13.81 -32.28
CA ALA A 551 -2.16 14.19 -33.40
C ALA A 551 -1.74 15.51 -34.06
N GLU A 552 -0.97 16.32 -33.35
CA GLU A 552 -0.47 17.60 -33.81
C GLU A 552 1.05 17.65 -33.62
N ALA A 553 1.71 18.42 -34.47
CA ALA A 553 3.16 18.55 -34.43
C ALA A 553 3.61 19.23 -33.12
N ILE A 554 4.58 18.63 -32.45
CA ILE A 554 5.29 19.23 -31.31
C ILE A 554 6.59 19.80 -31.87
N ASP A 555 6.72 21.12 -31.87
CA ASP A 555 7.85 21.82 -32.51
C ASP A 555 8.07 21.44 -33.99
N GLY A 556 6.97 21.22 -34.72
CA GLY A 556 6.99 20.79 -36.12
C GLY A 556 7.24 19.30 -36.33
N LYS A 557 7.30 18.49 -35.26
CA LYS A 557 7.64 17.06 -35.31
C LYS A 557 6.53 16.14 -34.82
N TYR A 558 6.54 14.91 -35.32
CA TYR A 558 5.66 13.80 -34.91
C TYR A 558 6.50 12.62 -34.37
N PRO A 559 7.07 12.77 -33.16
CA PRO A 559 7.84 11.71 -32.52
C PRO A 559 6.97 10.55 -32.04
N VAL A 560 7.59 9.37 -31.88
CA VAL A 560 6.94 8.20 -31.28
C VAL A 560 7.38 8.08 -29.83
N TYR A 561 6.44 8.22 -28.91
CA TYR A 561 6.67 8.12 -27.47
C TYR A 561 6.42 6.70 -26.98
N ILE A 562 7.30 6.16 -26.15
CA ILE A 562 7.13 4.86 -25.51
C ILE A 562 6.92 5.08 -24.01
N PHE A 563 5.78 4.63 -23.50
CA PHE A 563 5.36 4.76 -22.11
C PHE A 563 5.33 3.41 -21.41
N GLU A 564 5.72 3.44 -20.14
CA GLU A 564 5.35 2.41 -19.17
C GLU A 564 4.07 2.82 -18.47
N ARG A 565 3.29 1.82 -18.04
CA ARG A 565 2.07 2.01 -17.27
C ARG A 565 2.37 2.84 -16.01
N GLY A 566 1.50 3.81 -15.69
CA GLY A 566 1.60 4.71 -14.53
C GLY A 566 2.50 5.93 -14.68
N PHE A 567 3.28 6.06 -15.74
CA PHE A 567 4.20 7.19 -15.87
C PHE A 567 3.61 8.33 -16.68
N LYS A 568 3.70 9.56 -16.15
CA LYS A 568 3.42 10.77 -16.93
C LYS A 568 4.38 10.93 -18.12
N LEU A 569 5.67 10.70 -17.89
CA LEU A 569 6.72 10.92 -18.89
C LEU A 569 7.03 9.64 -19.68
N PRO A 570 7.43 9.77 -20.96
CA PRO A 570 7.85 8.63 -21.76
C PRO A 570 9.17 8.05 -21.22
N LYS A 571 9.29 6.73 -21.26
CA LYS A 571 10.54 6.01 -21.02
C LYS A 571 11.54 6.23 -22.16
N GLU A 572 11.06 6.24 -23.39
CA GLU A 572 11.86 6.46 -24.59
C GLU A 572 11.09 7.31 -25.60
N VAL A 573 11.80 8.13 -26.37
CA VAL A 573 11.24 8.87 -27.51
C VAL A 573 12.04 8.53 -28.76
N ARG A 574 11.37 7.94 -29.75
CA ARG A 574 11.94 7.53 -31.04
C ARG A 574 11.47 8.48 -32.15
N PHE A 575 12.21 8.50 -33.26
CA PHE A 575 11.87 9.33 -34.43
C PHE A 575 11.68 10.82 -34.08
N LYS A 576 12.52 11.35 -33.18
CA LYS A 576 12.40 12.70 -32.61
C LYS A 576 12.27 13.80 -33.67
N ASP A 577 12.96 13.63 -34.79
CA ASP A 577 13.04 14.63 -35.86
C ASP A 577 12.07 14.37 -37.01
N ASN A 578 11.16 13.39 -36.90
CA ASN A 578 10.19 13.07 -37.95
C ASN A 578 9.22 14.24 -38.17
N GLU A 579 9.12 14.70 -39.41
CA GLU A 579 8.20 15.78 -39.82
C GLU A 579 6.95 15.25 -40.53
N ASN A 580 6.90 13.94 -40.87
CA ASN A 580 5.76 13.37 -41.59
C ASN A 580 4.54 13.22 -40.67
N PRO A 581 3.43 13.96 -40.89
CA PRO A 581 2.18 13.81 -40.12
C PRO A 581 1.48 12.46 -40.35
N ASP A 582 1.78 11.78 -41.45
CA ASP A 582 1.20 10.49 -41.86
C ASP A 582 1.99 9.29 -41.31
N ILE A 583 2.91 9.53 -40.38
CA ILE A 583 3.50 8.45 -39.57
C ILE A 583 2.38 7.66 -38.88
N SER A 584 2.50 6.33 -38.93
CA SER A 584 1.63 5.39 -38.24
C SER A 584 2.45 4.30 -37.54
N ILE A 585 1.96 3.86 -36.40
CA ILE A 585 2.58 2.83 -35.55
C ILE A 585 1.72 1.57 -35.49
N SER A 586 2.37 0.41 -35.51
CA SER A 586 1.71 -0.86 -35.27
C SER A 586 2.60 -1.83 -34.52
N LYS A 587 2.03 -2.99 -34.15
CA LYS A 587 2.74 -4.08 -33.50
C LYS A 587 2.98 -5.21 -34.48
N SER A 588 4.23 -5.64 -34.62
CA SER A 588 4.58 -6.84 -35.36
C SER A 588 4.07 -8.12 -34.69
N ASN A 589 4.10 -9.23 -35.44
CA ASN A 589 3.86 -10.57 -34.88
C ASN A 589 4.86 -10.96 -33.77
N ARG A 590 6.00 -10.27 -33.67
CA ARG A 590 7.00 -10.45 -32.61
C ARG A 590 6.89 -9.40 -31.49
N HIS A 591 5.75 -8.70 -31.41
CA HIS A 591 5.50 -7.66 -30.41
C HIS A 591 6.52 -6.50 -30.47
N LYS A 592 7.05 -6.20 -31.66
CA LYS A 592 7.98 -5.07 -31.90
C LYS A 592 7.26 -3.94 -32.59
N LEU A 593 7.80 -2.73 -32.43
CA LEU A 593 7.27 -1.52 -33.04
C LEU A 593 7.53 -1.57 -34.55
N GLU A 594 6.47 -1.44 -35.34
CA GLU A 594 6.54 -1.24 -36.78
C GLU A 594 6.06 0.18 -37.10
N ILE A 595 6.81 0.89 -37.94
CA ILE A 595 6.51 2.25 -38.37
C ILE A 595 6.24 2.22 -39.87
N SER A 596 5.16 2.86 -40.28
CA SER A 596 4.91 3.17 -41.69
C SER A 596 4.87 4.68 -41.89
N MET A 597 5.39 5.10 -43.03
CA MET A 597 5.33 6.48 -43.52
C MET A 597 4.64 6.38 -44.87
N LEU A 598 3.33 6.64 -44.86
CA LEU A 598 2.54 6.69 -46.10
C LEU A 598 2.79 8.01 -46.83
#